data_AF-A0A968JWG3-F1
#
_entry.id   AF-A0A968JWG3-F1
#
_cell.length_a   1.000
_cell.length_b   1.000
_cell.length_c   1.000
_cell.angle_alpha   90.00
_cell.angle_beta   90.00
_cell.angle_gamma   90.00
#
_symmetry.space_group_name_H-M   'P 1'
#
loop_
_entity.id
_entity.type
_entity.pdbx_description
1 polymer ?
#
loop_
_entity_poly.entity_id
_entity_poly.type
_entity_poly.pdbx_seq_one_letter_code
_entity_poly.pdbx_strand_id
1 'polypeptide(L)'
;MPETSMHQPNRLFDRLKRGLNRTKNVLFTDVDKLFSGRDTLDPELIDALEERLLMADLGINVTTAILEEMQNRKTNGVSLEEKLQQSLLHVLEPVDQPLNIPATATQPFVILMAGVNGVGKTTSIGKLTAWLQQQGKSVMLAAGDTYRAAAIEQLQNWGKRNGVPVVAQHQGADSAAVIFDALQSARSRNIDVLIADTAGRLHTQGNLMDELKKIRKVINKFDPDIEPECLLVLDAGTGQNALVQARQFNDTIGVTGIMLTKLDGTAKGGIIFALAKELGIPIRFIGIGEQADDLQVFNSKDFIQALFETTA
;
A
#
# COMPACT_ATOMS: atom_id res chain seq x y z
N MET A 1 18.23 27.39 15.49
CA MET A 1 17.81 26.94 14.14
C MET A 1 17.73 25.43 14.20
N PRO A 2 16.58 24.77 13.97
CA PRO A 2 16.57 23.33 13.91
C PRO A 2 17.05 22.91 12.52
N GLU A 3 18.06 22.05 12.51
CA GLU A 3 18.62 21.42 11.33
C GLU A 3 17.52 20.68 10.57
N THR A 4 17.33 21.06 9.31
CA THR A 4 16.51 20.36 8.34
C THR A 4 17.07 18.96 8.19
N SER A 5 16.39 17.96 8.76
CA SER A 5 16.81 16.57 8.68
C SER A 5 16.68 16.07 7.24
N MET A 6 17.76 16.16 6.47
CA MET A 6 17.94 15.35 5.25
C MET A 6 17.82 13.88 5.68
N HIS A 7 16.67 13.25 5.42
CA HIS A 7 16.55 11.80 5.52
C HIS A 7 17.57 11.18 4.56
N GLN A 8 18.65 10.61 5.12
CA GLN A 8 19.68 9.95 4.32
C GLN A 8 19.05 8.73 3.61
N PRO A 9 19.16 8.62 2.27
CA PRO A 9 18.59 7.51 1.50
C PRO A 9 19.01 6.13 2.03
N ASN A 10 20.24 6.01 2.54
CA ASN A 10 20.74 4.77 3.15
C ASN A 10 19.87 4.28 4.31
N ARG A 11 19.37 5.18 5.17
CA ARG A 11 18.60 4.77 6.37
C ARG A 11 17.21 4.23 6.03
N LEU A 12 16.56 4.77 4.99
CA LEU A 12 15.25 4.29 4.53
C LEU A 12 15.38 2.93 3.85
N PHE A 13 16.39 2.79 2.99
CA PHE A 13 16.71 1.53 2.32
C PHE A 13 17.10 0.42 3.32
N ASP A 14 17.87 0.73 4.37
CA ASP A 14 18.20 -0.23 5.44
C ASP A 14 16.98 -0.65 6.27
N ARG A 15 15.97 0.20 6.41
CA ARG A 15 14.68 -0.21 7.01
C ARG A 15 13.93 -1.14 6.08
N LEU A 16 13.89 -0.83 4.78
CA LEU A 16 13.23 -1.68 3.78
C LEU A 16 13.85 -3.08 3.74
N LYS A 17 15.18 -3.19 3.68
CA LYS A 17 15.92 -4.46 3.78
C LYS A 17 15.51 -5.26 5.02
N ARG A 18 15.47 -4.62 6.19
CA ARG A 18 15.06 -5.26 7.44
C ARG A 18 13.59 -5.71 7.42
N GLY A 19 12.70 -4.89 6.87
CA GLY A 19 11.28 -5.23 6.71
C GLY A 19 11.08 -6.43 5.80
N LEU A 20 11.88 -6.58 4.74
CA LEU A 20 11.72 -7.67 3.78
C LEU A 20 12.46 -8.95 4.16
N ASN A 21 13.28 -8.94 5.21
CA ASN A 21 14.17 -10.04 5.58
C ASN A 21 13.45 -11.41 5.71
N ARG A 22 12.24 -11.44 6.26
CA ARG A 22 11.46 -12.69 6.38
C ARG A 22 11.04 -13.25 5.03
N THR A 23 10.56 -12.40 4.13
CA THR A 23 10.17 -12.79 2.76
C THR A 23 11.39 -13.16 1.93
N LYS A 24 12.47 -12.38 2.09
CA LYS A 24 13.78 -12.69 1.52
C LYS A 24 14.24 -14.09 1.90
N ASN A 25 14.17 -14.47 3.17
CA ASN A 25 14.62 -15.80 3.60
C ASN A 25 13.81 -16.92 2.93
N VAL A 26 12.50 -16.77 2.76
CA VAL A 26 11.71 -17.80 2.04
C VAL A 26 12.09 -17.90 0.57
N LEU A 27 12.26 -16.77 -0.11
CA LEU A 27 12.63 -16.75 -1.54
C LEU A 27 14.08 -17.21 -1.76
N PHE A 28 15.00 -16.71 -0.95
CA PHE A 28 16.43 -16.67 -1.25
C PHE A 28 17.34 -17.47 -0.30
N THR A 29 16.79 -18.26 0.64
CA THR A 29 17.65 -19.17 1.44
C THR A 29 18.41 -20.11 0.52
N ASP A 30 19.74 -20.13 0.60
CA ASP A 30 20.61 -20.95 -0.25
C ASP A 30 20.49 -20.66 -1.76
N VAL A 31 20.03 -19.47 -2.18
CA VAL A 31 19.89 -19.16 -3.61
C VAL A 31 21.22 -19.10 -4.36
N ASP A 32 22.30 -18.69 -3.68
CA ASP A 32 23.65 -18.80 -4.25
C ASP A 32 23.99 -20.26 -4.61
N LYS A 33 23.53 -21.24 -3.81
CA LYS A 33 23.69 -22.66 -4.13
C LYS A 33 22.71 -23.12 -5.22
N LEU A 34 21.52 -22.53 -5.27
CA LEU A 34 20.50 -22.83 -6.27
C LEU A 34 20.98 -22.47 -7.68
N PHE A 35 21.67 -21.33 -7.83
CA PHE A 35 22.25 -20.89 -9.10
C PHE A 35 23.71 -21.33 -9.30
N SER A 36 24.42 -21.80 -8.25
CA SER A 36 25.83 -22.20 -8.34
C SER A 36 26.05 -23.31 -9.38
N GLY A 37 26.90 -23.03 -10.37
CA GLY A 37 27.28 -23.98 -11.42
C GLY A 37 26.20 -24.21 -12.48
N ARG A 38 25.14 -23.40 -12.50
CA ARG A 38 24.06 -23.46 -13.50
C ARG A 38 24.06 -22.20 -14.36
N ASP A 39 24.25 -22.39 -15.66
CA ASP A 39 24.16 -21.30 -16.66
C ASP A 39 22.80 -21.26 -17.38
N THR A 40 21.97 -22.28 -17.18
CA THR A 40 20.68 -22.48 -17.84
C THR A 40 19.58 -22.86 -16.87
N LEU A 41 18.33 -22.54 -17.21
CA LEU A 41 17.14 -23.01 -16.49
C LEU A 41 16.86 -24.46 -16.88
N ASP A 42 17.47 -25.40 -16.17
CA ASP A 42 17.09 -26.80 -16.25
C ASP A 42 15.75 -27.07 -15.52
N PRO A 43 15.07 -28.20 -15.79
CA PRO A 43 13.79 -28.52 -15.14
C PRO A 43 13.84 -28.54 -13.61
N GLU A 44 14.94 -29.02 -13.00
CA GLU A 44 15.05 -29.07 -11.54
C GLU A 44 15.11 -27.66 -10.92
N LEU A 45 15.79 -26.73 -11.59
CA LEU A 45 15.85 -25.34 -11.16
C LEU A 45 14.50 -24.64 -11.29
N ILE A 46 13.77 -24.93 -12.38
CA ILE A 46 12.43 -24.37 -12.61
C ILE A 46 11.48 -24.81 -11.50
N ASP A 47 11.42 -26.12 -11.20
CA ASP A 47 10.56 -26.66 -10.15
C ASP A 47 10.91 -26.07 -8.77
N ALA A 48 12.20 -25.95 -8.46
CA ALA A 48 12.67 -25.38 -7.20
C ALA A 48 12.36 -23.87 -7.07
N LEU A 49 12.47 -23.11 -8.17
CA LEU A 49 12.08 -21.69 -8.20
C LEU A 49 10.57 -21.53 -8.07
N GLU A 50 9.80 -22.37 -8.76
CA GLU A 50 8.33 -22.38 -8.68
C GLU A 50 7.87 -22.59 -7.23
N GLU A 51 8.38 -23.63 -6.56
CA GLU A 51 8.04 -23.93 -5.17
C GLU A 51 8.29 -22.72 -4.24
N ARG A 52 9.47 -22.08 -4.38
CA ARG A 52 9.85 -20.91 -3.55
C ARG A 52 8.98 -19.69 -3.80
N LEU A 53 8.70 -19.38 -5.06
CA LEU A 53 7.85 -18.24 -5.44
C LEU A 53 6.42 -18.45 -4.92
N LEU A 54 5.90 -19.67 -5.00
CA LEU A 54 4.59 -20.02 -4.43
C LEU A 54 4.58 -19.94 -2.90
N MET A 55 5.62 -20.45 -2.22
CA MET A 55 5.74 -20.36 -0.75
C MET A 55 5.78 -18.92 -0.24
N ALA A 56 6.36 -18.00 -1.02
CA ALA A 56 6.38 -16.57 -0.73
C ALA A 56 5.06 -15.84 -1.05
N ASP A 57 4.00 -16.56 -1.43
CA ASP A 57 2.67 -16.03 -1.74
C ASP A 57 2.58 -15.19 -3.04
N LEU A 58 3.45 -15.42 -4.04
CA LEU A 58 3.32 -14.75 -5.36
C LEU A 58 2.10 -15.24 -6.15
N GLY A 59 1.65 -16.47 -5.90
CA GLY A 59 0.55 -17.11 -6.62
C GLY A 59 0.98 -17.70 -7.96
N ILE A 60 0.14 -18.59 -8.48
CA ILE A 60 0.45 -19.44 -9.64
C ILE A 60 0.67 -18.59 -10.90
N ASN A 61 -0.29 -17.73 -11.24
CA ASN A 61 -0.24 -16.94 -12.47
C ASN A 61 1.02 -16.07 -12.59
N VAL A 62 1.43 -15.44 -11.48
CA VAL A 62 2.65 -14.62 -11.43
C VAL A 62 3.90 -15.47 -11.54
N THR A 63 3.94 -16.59 -10.80
CA THR A 63 5.07 -17.51 -10.80
C THR A 63 5.32 -18.09 -12.19
N THR A 64 4.27 -18.58 -12.85
CA THR A 64 4.34 -19.07 -14.22
C THR A 64 4.86 -17.99 -15.18
N ALA A 65 4.32 -16.77 -15.10
CA ALA A 65 4.76 -15.66 -15.96
C ALA A 65 6.23 -15.30 -15.75
N ILE A 66 6.72 -15.31 -14.51
CA ILE A 66 8.14 -15.05 -14.19
C ILE A 66 9.03 -16.13 -14.81
N LEU A 67 8.69 -17.41 -14.63
CA LEU A 67 9.48 -18.54 -15.12
C LEU A 67 9.52 -18.56 -16.66
N GLU A 68 8.38 -18.34 -17.32
CA GLU A 68 8.30 -18.22 -18.78
C GLU A 68 9.16 -17.05 -19.28
N GLU A 69 9.12 -15.90 -18.62
CA GLU A 69 9.95 -14.75 -18.98
C GLU A 69 11.45 -15.06 -18.83
N MET A 70 11.84 -15.73 -17.74
CA MET A 70 13.22 -16.13 -17.51
C MET A 70 13.73 -17.12 -18.57
N GLN A 71 12.89 -18.08 -19.00
CA GLN A 71 13.21 -19.04 -20.05
C GLN A 71 13.38 -18.37 -21.42
N ASN A 72 12.49 -17.42 -21.75
CA ASN A 72 12.50 -16.74 -23.04
C ASN A 72 13.59 -15.67 -23.17
N ARG A 73 14.10 -15.13 -22.06
CA ARG A 73 15.24 -14.19 -22.07
C ARG A 73 16.53 -14.90 -22.45
N LYS A 74 17.19 -14.44 -23.51
CA LYS A 74 18.53 -14.91 -23.89
C LYS A 74 19.54 -14.63 -22.78
N THR A 75 20.40 -15.61 -22.47
CA THR A 75 21.57 -15.48 -21.58
C THR A 75 22.66 -14.64 -22.26
N ASN A 76 22.41 -13.36 -22.52
CA ASN A 76 23.41 -12.46 -23.13
C ASN A 76 24.51 -12.06 -22.11
N GLY A 77 25.11 -13.03 -21.41
CA GLY A 77 26.10 -12.80 -20.34
C GLY A 77 25.51 -12.33 -18.99
N VAL A 78 24.18 -12.38 -18.84
CA VAL A 78 23.43 -12.03 -17.63
C VAL A 78 23.22 -13.28 -16.77
N SER A 79 23.43 -13.18 -15.46
CA SER A 79 23.27 -14.32 -14.54
C SER A 79 21.80 -14.74 -14.39
N LEU A 80 21.54 -15.96 -13.93
CA LEU A 80 20.16 -16.42 -13.67
C LEU A 80 19.48 -15.60 -12.56
N GLU A 81 20.25 -15.14 -11.57
CA GLU A 81 19.77 -14.25 -10.52
C GLU A 81 19.35 -12.89 -11.10
N GLU A 82 20.18 -12.29 -11.95
CA GLU A 82 19.85 -11.01 -12.61
C GLU A 82 18.61 -11.15 -13.49
N LYS A 83 18.41 -12.29 -14.16
CA LYS A 83 17.17 -12.55 -14.91
C LYS A 83 15.96 -12.59 -13.99
N LEU A 84 16.05 -13.25 -12.84
CA LEU A 84 14.96 -13.32 -11.87
C LEU A 84 14.63 -11.92 -11.33
N GLN A 85 15.65 -11.11 -10.97
CA GLN A 85 15.48 -9.73 -10.54
C GLN A 85 14.74 -8.90 -11.60
N GLN A 86 15.14 -9.02 -12.87
CA GLN A 86 14.51 -8.29 -13.98
C GLN A 86 13.06 -8.74 -14.22
N SER A 87 12.77 -10.04 -14.19
CA SER A 87 11.40 -10.55 -14.34
C SER A 87 10.49 -10.10 -13.18
N LEU A 88 10.99 -10.11 -11.94
CA LEU A 88 10.26 -9.60 -10.79
C LEU A 88 10.02 -8.08 -10.89
N LEU A 89 11.04 -7.33 -11.32
CA LEU A 89 10.93 -5.88 -11.52
C LEU A 89 9.87 -5.54 -12.57
N HIS A 90 9.86 -6.23 -13.71
CA HIS A 90 8.87 -6.03 -14.78
C HIS A 90 7.42 -6.22 -14.32
N VAL A 91 7.17 -7.08 -13.32
CA VAL A 91 5.83 -7.24 -12.75
C VAL A 91 5.41 -6.00 -11.94
N LEU A 92 6.36 -5.33 -11.28
CA LEU A 92 6.10 -4.20 -10.38
C LEU A 92 6.16 -2.82 -11.06
N GLU A 93 6.96 -2.66 -12.10
CA GLU A 93 7.12 -1.37 -12.80
C GLU A 93 5.80 -0.69 -13.22
N PRO A 94 4.78 -1.40 -13.76
CA PRO A 94 3.53 -0.76 -14.17
C PRO A 94 2.74 -0.14 -13.00
N VAL A 95 2.91 -0.66 -11.79
CA VAL A 95 2.20 -0.20 -10.58
C VAL A 95 3.06 0.70 -9.69
N ASP A 96 4.31 0.95 -10.07
CA ASP A 96 5.20 1.92 -9.43
C ASP A 96 4.81 3.35 -9.83
N GLN A 97 3.75 3.84 -9.19
CA GLN A 97 3.23 5.18 -9.41
C GLN A 97 2.98 5.83 -8.04
N PRO A 98 3.86 6.74 -7.59
CA PRO A 98 3.67 7.48 -6.34
C PRO A 98 2.33 8.21 -6.28
N LEU A 99 1.83 8.47 -5.07
CA LEU A 99 0.65 9.31 -4.89
C LEU A 99 0.94 10.71 -5.46
N ASN A 100 0.18 11.10 -6.47
CA ASN A 100 0.28 12.42 -7.08
C ASN A 100 -0.95 13.26 -6.71
N ILE A 101 -0.71 14.47 -6.19
CA ILE A 101 -1.76 15.46 -5.92
C ILE A 101 -1.54 16.61 -6.91
N PRO A 102 -2.25 16.63 -8.04
CA PRO A 102 -2.05 17.65 -9.07
C PRO A 102 -2.27 19.06 -8.51
N ALA A 103 -1.45 20.02 -8.95
CA ALA A 103 -1.66 21.43 -8.58
C ALA A 103 -2.99 21.99 -9.10
N THR A 104 -3.54 21.37 -10.15
CA THR A 104 -4.85 21.70 -10.74
C THR A 104 -6.01 20.96 -10.09
N ALA A 105 -5.77 20.13 -9.08
CA ALA A 105 -6.83 19.39 -8.42
C ALA A 105 -7.78 20.33 -7.68
N THR A 106 -9.08 20.05 -7.78
CA THR A 106 -10.12 20.74 -7.02
C THR A 106 -9.84 20.60 -5.53
N GLN A 107 -9.79 21.71 -4.80
CA GLN A 107 -9.54 21.70 -3.37
C GLN A 107 -10.84 21.53 -2.56
N PRO A 108 -10.85 20.64 -1.54
CA PRO A 108 -9.73 19.79 -1.11
C PRO A 108 -9.54 18.56 -2.01
N PHE A 109 -8.29 18.11 -2.19
CA PHE A 109 -8.01 16.77 -2.71
C PHE A 109 -8.45 15.73 -1.67
N VAL A 110 -9.30 14.78 -2.06
CA VAL A 110 -9.90 13.82 -1.13
C VAL A 110 -9.20 12.48 -1.23
N ILE A 111 -8.73 11.96 -0.10
CA ILE A 111 -8.22 10.59 0.04
C ILE A 111 -9.22 9.80 0.88
N LEU A 112 -9.87 8.81 0.26
CA LEU A 112 -10.77 7.89 0.92
C LEU A 112 -10.02 6.62 1.31
N MET A 113 -9.85 6.39 2.61
CA MET A 113 -9.10 5.25 3.12
C MET A 113 -10.03 4.04 3.29
N ALA A 114 -9.83 3.00 2.50
CA ALA A 114 -10.63 1.77 2.55
C ALA A 114 -9.82 0.57 3.04
N GLY A 115 -10.51 -0.50 3.44
CA GLY A 115 -9.90 -1.76 3.86
C GLY A 115 -10.53 -2.33 5.12
N VAL A 116 -10.16 -3.56 5.48
CA VAL A 116 -10.79 -4.27 6.60
C VAL A 116 -10.24 -3.81 7.96
N ASN A 117 -10.81 -4.29 9.05
CA ASN A 117 -10.32 -3.98 10.40
C ASN A 117 -8.97 -4.66 10.63
N GLY A 118 -8.09 -3.98 11.37
CA GLY A 118 -6.80 -4.55 11.78
C GLY A 118 -5.68 -4.50 10.72
N VAL A 119 -5.96 -4.09 9.48
CA VAL A 119 -4.94 -3.91 8.42
C VAL A 119 -4.12 -2.62 8.55
N GLY A 120 -4.36 -1.82 9.59
CA GLY A 120 -3.56 -0.62 9.85
C GLY A 120 -4.08 0.69 9.27
N LYS A 121 -5.32 0.77 8.76
CA LYS A 121 -5.92 2.02 8.18
C LYS A 121 -5.66 3.29 9.00
N THR A 122 -6.12 3.35 10.25
CA THR A 122 -6.00 4.55 11.08
C THR A 122 -4.54 4.90 11.40
N THR A 123 -3.68 3.89 11.57
CA THR A 123 -2.23 4.10 11.71
C THR A 123 -1.64 4.69 10.44
N SER A 124 -2.02 4.15 9.27
CA SER A 124 -1.62 4.64 7.95
C SER A 124 -2.06 6.08 7.70
N ILE A 125 -3.24 6.49 8.15
CA ILE A 125 -3.71 7.88 8.08
C ILE A 125 -2.77 8.81 8.85
N GLY A 126 -2.39 8.41 10.06
CA GLY A 126 -1.44 9.15 10.88
C GLY A 126 -0.10 9.39 10.17
N LYS A 127 0.44 8.34 9.56
CA LYS A 127 1.73 8.41 8.82
C LYS A 127 1.61 9.20 7.52
N LEU A 128 0.54 8.97 6.76
CA LEU A 128 0.26 9.69 5.50
C LEU A 128 0.08 11.18 5.75
N THR A 129 -0.56 11.56 6.86
CA THR A 129 -0.70 12.96 7.28
C THR A 129 0.67 13.61 7.47
N ALA A 130 1.57 12.96 8.23
CA ALA A 130 2.92 13.49 8.44
C ALA A 130 3.71 13.59 7.12
N TRP A 131 3.59 12.59 6.24
CA TRP A 131 4.21 12.61 4.91
C TRP A 131 3.71 13.76 4.01
N LEU A 132 2.41 14.07 4.06
CA LEU A 132 1.81 15.20 3.33
C LEU A 132 2.24 16.55 3.93
N GLN A 133 2.30 16.66 5.26
CA GLN A 133 2.76 17.88 5.94
C GLN A 133 4.24 18.18 5.64
N GLN A 134 5.09 17.15 5.52
CA GLN A 134 6.49 17.29 5.09
C GLN A 134 6.62 17.86 3.67
N GLN A 135 5.59 17.71 2.83
CA GLN A 135 5.49 18.31 1.49
C GLN A 135 4.82 19.70 1.50
N GLY A 136 4.59 20.27 2.69
CA GLY A 136 3.97 21.59 2.85
C GLY A 136 2.46 21.62 2.62
N LYS A 137 1.79 20.47 2.57
CA LYS A 137 0.32 20.41 2.41
C LYS A 137 -0.38 20.59 3.74
N SER A 138 -1.43 21.41 3.75
CA SER A 138 -2.40 21.47 4.85
C SER A 138 -3.34 20.26 4.77
N VAL A 139 -3.58 19.62 5.92
CA VAL A 139 -4.34 18.36 5.98
C VAL A 139 -5.47 18.48 7.01
N MET A 140 -6.63 17.88 6.70
CA MET A 140 -7.73 17.66 7.63
C MET A 140 -8.12 16.19 7.61
N LEU A 141 -8.56 15.67 8.77
CA LEU A 141 -9.03 14.29 8.91
C LEU A 141 -10.54 14.23 9.12
N ALA A 142 -11.21 13.23 8.54
CA ALA A 142 -12.62 12.93 8.81
C ALA A 142 -12.76 11.55 9.47
N ALA A 143 -13.43 11.51 10.62
CA ALA A 143 -13.66 10.29 11.40
C ALA A 143 -14.89 9.52 10.90
N GLY A 144 -14.78 8.88 9.74
CA GLY A 144 -15.86 8.11 9.14
C GLY A 144 -16.00 6.66 9.64
N ASP A 145 -15.13 6.14 10.52
CA ASP A 145 -15.44 4.91 11.30
C ASP A 145 -16.30 5.28 12.53
N THR A 146 -17.55 5.68 12.27
CA THR A 146 -18.44 6.22 13.31
C THR A 146 -18.97 5.18 14.28
N TYR A 147 -18.94 3.89 13.91
CA TYR A 147 -19.45 2.79 14.74
C TYR A 147 -18.55 2.51 15.94
N ARG A 148 -17.24 2.76 15.82
CA ARG A 148 -16.25 2.44 16.84
C ARG A 148 -15.80 3.72 17.52
N ALA A 149 -16.31 3.97 18.74
CA ALA A 149 -15.86 5.11 19.55
C ALA A 149 -14.32 5.16 19.69
N ALA A 150 -13.69 4.00 19.91
CA ALA A 150 -12.23 3.90 19.97
C ALA A 150 -11.52 4.29 18.66
N ALA A 151 -12.13 4.07 17.50
CA ALA A 151 -11.56 4.48 16.21
C ALA A 151 -11.61 6.00 16.04
N ILE A 152 -12.74 6.63 16.41
CA ILE A 152 -12.88 8.08 16.44
C ILE A 152 -11.82 8.69 17.36
N GLU A 153 -11.69 8.19 18.60
CA GLU A 153 -10.71 8.67 19.57
C GLU A 153 -9.28 8.47 19.07
N GLN A 154 -8.98 7.31 18.49
CA GLN A 154 -7.67 7.01 17.91
C GLN A 154 -7.32 7.99 16.79
N LEU A 155 -8.26 8.31 15.89
CA LEU A 155 -8.03 9.28 14.81
C LEU A 155 -7.87 10.70 15.37
N GLN A 156 -8.65 11.09 16.38
CA GLN A 156 -8.49 12.37 17.08
C GLN A 156 -7.11 12.50 17.76
N ASN A 157 -6.61 11.42 18.34
CA ASN A 157 -5.27 11.40 18.93
C ASN A 157 -4.17 11.53 17.86
N TRP A 158 -4.35 10.91 16.69
CA TRP A 158 -3.47 11.15 15.54
C TRP A 158 -3.54 12.60 15.04
N GLY A 159 -4.74 13.17 14.97
CA GLY A 159 -4.92 14.58 14.62
C GLY A 159 -4.20 15.52 15.58
N LYS A 160 -4.36 15.31 16.90
CA LYS A 160 -3.63 16.06 17.94
C LYS A 160 -2.12 15.89 17.79
N ARG A 161 -1.63 14.67 17.58
CA ARG A 161 -0.20 14.36 17.42
C ARG A 161 0.41 15.06 16.21
N ASN A 162 -0.31 15.11 15.09
CA ASN A 162 0.12 15.76 13.86
C ASN A 162 -0.24 17.27 13.80
N GLY A 163 -0.95 17.80 14.79
CA GLY A 163 -1.40 19.19 14.80
C GLY A 163 -2.40 19.52 13.70
N VAL A 164 -3.24 18.57 13.28
CA VAL A 164 -4.24 18.75 12.22
C VAL A 164 -5.67 18.68 12.74
N PRO A 165 -6.62 19.44 12.15
CA PRO A 165 -8.03 19.37 12.54
C PRO A 165 -8.64 18.00 12.19
N VAL A 166 -9.51 17.51 13.08
CA VAL A 166 -10.29 16.29 12.87
C VAL A 166 -11.77 16.60 12.98
N VAL A 167 -12.53 16.29 11.94
CA VAL A 167 -13.99 16.37 11.93
C VAL A 167 -14.55 15.02 12.37
N ALA A 168 -15.35 15.03 13.43
CA ALA A 168 -15.98 13.85 14.00
C ALA A 168 -17.38 14.21 14.53
N GLN A 169 -18.28 13.24 14.53
CA GLN A 169 -19.59 13.33 15.17
C GLN A 169 -19.70 12.28 16.30
N HIS A 170 -20.90 12.14 16.88
CA HIS A 170 -21.17 11.15 17.92
C HIS A 170 -21.10 9.70 17.37
N GLN A 171 -20.88 8.73 18.25
CA GLN A 171 -20.83 7.32 17.87
C GLN A 171 -22.16 6.88 17.21
N GLY A 172 -22.07 6.14 16.11
CA GLY A 172 -23.23 5.69 15.34
C GLY A 172 -23.81 6.73 14.39
N ALA A 173 -23.18 7.91 14.27
CA ALA A 173 -23.53 8.89 13.25
C ALA A 173 -23.37 8.34 11.83
N ASP A 174 -24.07 8.92 10.86
CA ASP A 174 -23.92 8.56 9.46
C ASP A 174 -22.55 8.99 8.93
N SER A 175 -21.70 8.03 8.56
CA SER A 175 -20.34 8.27 8.07
C SER A 175 -20.31 9.21 6.86
N ALA A 176 -21.30 9.11 5.98
CA ALA A 176 -21.41 9.99 4.83
C ALA A 176 -21.71 11.45 5.24
N ALA A 177 -22.48 11.68 6.31
CA ALA A 177 -22.73 13.00 6.86
C ALA A 177 -21.46 13.59 7.49
N VAL A 178 -20.69 12.79 8.23
CA VAL A 178 -19.38 13.22 8.78
C VAL A 178 -18.43 13.69 7.68
N ILE A 179 -18.36 12.94 6.58
CA ILE A 179 -17.50 13.28 5.44
C ILE A 179 -18.00 14.53 4.71
N PHE A 180 -19.32 14.71 4.58
CA PHE A 180 -19.89 15.94 4.02
C PHE A 180 -19.52 17.18 4.84
N ASP A 181 -19.66 17.10 6.17
CA ASP A 181 -19.26 18.20 7.07
C ASP A 181 -17.75 18.48 6.97
N ALA A 182 -16.94 17.43 6.82
CA ALA A 182 -15.51 17.56 6.64
C ALA A 182 -15.13 18.23 5.31
N LEU A 183 -15.84 17.92 4.21
CA LEU A 183 -15.67 18.59 2.91
C LEU A 183 -15.98 20.09 3.01
N GLN A 184 -17.09 20.45 3.66
CA GLN A 184 -17.45 21.85 3.89
C GLN A 184 -16.41 22.58 4.74
N SER A 185 -15.96 21.95 5.82
CA SER A 185 -14.93 22.50 6.71
C SER A 185 -13.58 22.67 6.00
N ALA A 186 -13.18 21.68 5.21
CA ALA A 186 -11.94 21.72 4.43
C ALA A 186 -11.97 22.81 3.36
N ARG A 187 -13.06 22.92 2.59
CA ARG A 187 -13.24 23.97 1.57
C ARG A 187 -13.26 25.37 2.18
N SER A 188 -14.00 25.58 3.26
CA SER A 188 -14.07 26.90 3.93
C SER A 188 -12.74 27.35 4.54
N ARG A 189 -11.86 26.41 4.89
CA ARG A 189 -10.53 26.68 5.47
C ARG A 189 -9.39 26.59 4.45
N ASN A 190 -9.69 26.41 3.17
CA ASN A 190 -8.71 26.22 2.09
C ASN A 190 -7.69 25.12 2.43
N ILE A 191 -8.17 23.99 2.94
CA ILE A 191 -7.32 22.82 3.22
C ILE A 191 -6.98 22.13 1.89
N ASP A 192 -5.70 21.78 1.72
CA ASP A 192 -5.21 21.13 0.50
C ASP A 192 -5.71 19.69 0.39
N VAL A 193 -5.67 18.93 1.50
CA VAL A 193 -5.98 17.49 1.51
C VAL A 193 -6.94 17.12 2.64
N LEU A 194 -8.03 16.43 2.30
CA LEU A 194 -8.93 15.79 3.25
C LEU A 194 -8.71 14.28 3.22
N ILE A 195 -8.33 13.68 4.35
CA ILE A 195 -8.22 12.23 4.50
C ILE A 195 -9.43 11.71 5.29
N ALA A 196 -10.25 10.88 4.65
CA ALA A 196 -11.42 10.27 5.27
C ALA A 196 -11.12 8.84 5.72
N ASP A 197 -11.19 8.59 7.04
CA ASP A 197 -11.22 7.23 7.59
C ASP A 197 -12.60 6.60 7.35
N THR A 198 -12.66 5.27 7.23
CA THR A 198 -13.92 4.54 7.04
C THR A 198 -13.96 3.29 7.92
N ALA A 199 -15.17 2.79 8.16
CA ALA A 199 -15.35 1.48 8.77
C ALA A 199 -14.62 0.37 7.98
N GLY A 200 -14.27 -0.73 8.65
CA GLY A 200 -13.59 -1.89 8.04
C GLY A 200 -14.20 -3.25 8.37
N ARG A 201 -15.47 -3.32 8.77
CA ARG A 201 -16.11 -4.59 9.18
C ARG A 201 -16.40 -5.48 7.97
N LEU A 202 -15.47 -6.37 7.62
CA LEU A 202 -15.63 -7.31 6.50
C LEU A 202 -16.73 -8.34 6.74
N HIS A 203 -17.00 -8.76 7.98
CA HIS A 203 -18.01 -9.81 8.27
C HIS A 203 -19.47 -9.43 7.92
N THR A 204 -19.70 -8.19 7.48
CA THR A 204 -20.95 -7.70 6.90
C THR A 204 -20.67 -7.06 5.53
N GLN A 205 -20.05 -7.82 4.61
CA GLN A 205 -19.50 -7.33 3.33
C GLN A 205 -20.46 -6.39 2.57
N GLY A 206 -21.75 -6.73 2.49
CA GLY A 206 -22.75 -5.88 1.82
C GLY A 206 -22.87 -4.48 2.43
N ASN A 207 -23.01 -4.42 3.76
CA ASN A 207 -23.22 -3.15 4.47
C ASN A 207 -22.01 -2.21 4.37
N LEU A 208 -20.79 -2.75 4.46
CA LEU A 208 -19.56 -1.95 4.33
C LEU A 208 -19.43 -1.37 2.91
N MET A 209 -19.68 -2.20 1.90
CA MET A 209 -19.57 -1.80 0.50
C MET A 209 -20.63 -0.76 0.12
N ASP A 210 -21.85 -0.89 0.63
CA ASP A 210 -22.92 0.10 0.43
C ASP A 210 -22.63 1.43 1.12
N GLU A 211 -22.02 1.39 2.31
CA GLU A 211 -21.57 2.57 3.03
C GLU A 211 -20.49 3.33 2.24
N LEU A 212 -19.48 2.63 1.71
CA LEU A 212 -18.44 3.25 0.89
C LEU A 212 -19.00 3.83 -0.42
N LYS A 213 -19.94 3.15 -1.07
CA LYS A 213 -20.66 3.69 -2.24
C LYS A 213 -21.44 4.96 -1.88
N LYS A 214 -22.08 4.99 -0.71
CA LYS A 214 -22.81 6.17 -0.22
C LYS A 214 -21.86 7.34 -0.01
N ILE A 215 -20.70 7.11 0.60
CA ILE A 215 -19.66 8.13 0.79
C ILE A 215 -19.21 8.71 -0.55
N ARG A 216 -18.89 7.86 -1.54
CA ARG A 216 -18.48 8.33 -2.88
C ARG A 216 -19.56 9.15 -3.57
N LYS A 217 -20.83 8.77 -3.43
CA LYS A 217 -21.98 9.55 -3.94
C LYS A 217 -22.08 10.92 -3.27
N VAL A 218 -21.82 10.99 -1.97
CA VAL A 218 -21.84 12.26 -1.23
C VAL A 218 -20.70 13.19 -1.65
N ILE A 219 -19.50 12.66 -1.87
CA ILE A 219 -18.36 13.43 -2.41
C ILE A 219 -18.71 14.01 -3.78
N ASN A 220 -19.18 13.17 -4.71
CA ASN A 220 -19.57 13.62 -6.05
C ASN A 220 -20.74 14.63 -6.03
N LYS A 221 -21.72 14.44 -5.14
CA LYS A 221 -22.83 15.40 -4.98
C LYS A 221 -22.35 16.75 -4.42
N PHE A 222 -21.33 16.74 -3.56
CA PHE A 222 -20.74 17.96 -3.01
C PHE A 222 -20.04 18.75 -4.12
N ASP A 223 -19.24 18.06 -4.92
CA ASP A 223 -18.59 18.64 -6.09
C ASP A 223 -18.20 17.53 -7.09
N PRO A 224 -18.74 17.55 -8.33
CA PRO A 224 -18.46 16.52 -9.31
C PRO A 224 -17.02 16.56 -9.86
N ASP A 225 -16.31 17.67 -9.69
CA ASP A 225 -14.91 17.80 -10.11
C ASP A 225 -13.94 17.21 -9.07
N ILE A 226 -14.44 16.75 -7.91
CA ILE A 226 -13.64 16.02 -6.92
C ILE A 226 -13.68 14.53 -7.25
N GLU A 227 -12.58 14.05 -7.82
CA GLU A 227 -12.30 12.62 -7.96
C GLU A 227 -11.47 12.15 -6.76
N PRO A 228 -12.03 11.37 -5.82
CA PRO A 228 -11.30 10.92 -4.64
C PRO A 228 -10.25 9.86 -4.99
N GLU A 229 -9.06 9.95 -4.39
CA GLU A 229 -8.11 8.85 -4.34
C GLU A 229 -8.65 7.79 -3.37
N CYS A 230 -9.16 6.68 -3.91
CA CYS A 230 -9.60 5.53 -3.14
C CYS A 230 -8.38 4.66 -2.79
N LEU A 231 -7.79 4.92 -1.63
CA LEU A 231 -6.59 4.23 -1.16
C LEU A 231 -6.96 3.01 -0.31
N LEU A 232 -6.76 1.82 -0.86
CA LEU A 232 -7.04 0.55 -0.18
C LEU A 232 -5.84 0.11 0.65
N VAL A 233 -6.05 -0.05 1.96
CA VAL A 233 -5.05 -0.56 2.88
C VAL A 233 -5.18 -2.08 3.02
N LEU A 234 -4.09 -2.80 2.75
CA LEU A 234 -4.01 -4.25 2.81
C LEU A 234 -2.91 -4.68 3.81
N ASP A 235 -3.08 -5.87 4.36
CA ASP A 235 -2.11 -6.52 5.24
C ASP A 235 -1.35 -7.60 4.46
N ALA A 236 -0.04 -7.41 4.27
CA ALA A 236 0.81 -8.35 3.55
C ALA A 236 0.86 -9.73 4.21
N GLY A 237 0.62 -9.81 5.53
CA GLY A 237 0.56 -11.07 6.26
C GLY A 237 -0.60 -11.97 5.86
N THR A 238 -1.65 -11.42 5.24
CA THR A 238 -2.84 -12.19 4.85
C THR A 238 -2.68 -12.98 3.55
N GLY A 239 -1.58 -12.79 2.83
CA GLY A 239 -1.28 -13.51 1.58
C GLY A 239 -2.40 -13.37 0.56
N GLN A 240 -2.78 -14.46 -0.11
CA GLN A 240 -3.81 -14.48 -1.16
C GLN A 240 -5.19 -13.91 -0.73
N ASN A 241 -5.50 -13.86 0.57
CA ASN A 241 -6.72 -13.21 1.05
C ASN A 241 -6.72 -11.68 0.77
N ALA A 242 -5.54 -11.05 0.74
CA ALA A 242 -5.42 -9.64 0.36
C ALA A 242 -5.84 -9.40 -1.09
N LEU A 243 -5.49 -10.31 -2.01
CA LEU A 243 -5.86 -10.22 -3.42
C LEU A 243 -7.38 -10.33 -3.61
N VAL A 244 -8.02 -11.29 -2.94
CA VAL A 244 -9.47 -11.46 -2.98
C VAL A 244 -10.18 -10.21 -2.44
N GLN A 245 -9.71 -9.67 -1.32
CA GLN A 245 -10.25 -8.44 -0.76
C GLN A 245 -10.07 -7.26 -1.72
N ALA A 246 -8.87 -7.10 -2.29
CA ALA A 246 -8.59 -6.02 -3.21
C ALA A 246 -9.49 -6.03 -4.44
N ARG A 247 -9.76 -7.21 -5.00
CA ARG A 247 -10.75 -7.37 -6.08
C ARG A 247 -12.14 -6.92 -5.66
N GLN A 248 -12.63 -7.38 -4.50
CA GLN A 248 -13.95 -7.01 -3.98
C GLN A 248 -14.10 -5.50 -3.74
N PHE A 249 -13.10 -4.84 -3.15
CA PHE A 249 -13.11 -3.39 -2.95
C PHE A 249 -13.05 -2.66 -4.31
N ASN A 250 -12.19 -3.11 -5.22
CA ASN A 250 -12.05 -2.47 -6.53
C ASN A 250 -13.36 -2.52 -7.33
N ASP A 251 -14.01 -3.69 -7.40
CA ASP A 251 -15.29 -3.87 -8.09
C ASP A 251 -16.41 -3.00 -7.50
N THR A 252 -16.28 -2.62 -6.22
CA THR A 252 -17.30 -1.86 -5.49
C THR A 252 -17.09 -0.35 -5.58
N ILE A 253 -15.88 0.12 -5.27
CA ILE A 253 -15.59 1.55 -5.06
C ILE A 253 -14.56 2.11 -6.02
N GLY A 254 -14.02 1.31 -6.95
CA GLY A 254 -12.96 1.71 -7.88
C GLY A 254 -11.72 2.17 -7.14
N VAL A 255 -10.89 1.22 -6.72
CA VAL A 255 -9.67 1.50 -5.96
C VAL A 255 -8.63 2.10 -6.92
N THR A 256 -8.06 3.24 -6.55
CA THR A 256 -7.10 3.97 -7.39
C THR A 256 -5.66 3.84 -6.91
N GLY A 257 -5.47 3.40 -5.66
CA GLY A 257 -4.17 3.13 -5.08
C GLY A 257 -4.23 2.07 -3.99
N ILE A 258 -3.12 1.36 -3.79
CA ILE A 258 -2.92 0.39 -2.72
C ILE A 258 -1.86 0.90 -1.75
N MET A 259 -2.11 0.69 -0.46
CA MET A 259 -1.11 0.77 0.59
C MET A 259 -0.96 -0.61 1.25
N LEU A 260 0.21 -1.23 1.08
CA LEU A 260 0.48 -2.56 1.61
C LEU A 260 1.25 -2.44 2.93
N THR A 261 0.69 -2.95 4.03
CA THR A 261 1.25 -2.81 5.38
C THR A 261 1.79 -4.13 5.93
N LYS A 262 2.52 -4.04 7.05
CA LYS A 262 3.05 -5.17 7.83
C LYS A 262 3.98 -6.10 7.05
N LEU A 263 4.71 -5.54 6.08
CA LEU A 263 5.72 -6.30 5.32
C LEU A 263 6.83 -6.82 6.24
N ASP A 264 7.15 -6.08 7.31
CA ASP A 264 8.11 -6.44 8.37
C ASP A 264 7.70 -7.67 9.19
N GLY A 265 6.40 -7.92 9.30
CA GLY A 265 5.86 -9.01 10.10
C GLY A 265 5.78 -10.35 9.36
N THR A 266 6.00 -10.39 8.04
CA THR A 266 5.58 -11.54 7.22
C THR A 266 6.65 -12.08 6.29
N ALA A 267 6.62 -13.40 6.06
CA ALA A 267 7.35 -14.06 4.99
C ALA A 267 6.55 -14.16 3.67
N LYS A 268 5.30 -13.69 3.70
CA LYS A 268 4.32 -13.73 2.60
C LYS A 268 4.30 -12.43 1.79
N GLY A 269 5.43 -11.70 1.77
CA GLY A 269 5.53 -10.41 1.08
C GLY A 269 5.41 -10.50 -0.44
N GLY A 270 5.45 -11.70 -1.02
CA GLY A 270 5.26 -11.93 -2.45
C GLY A 270 3.86 -11.61 -2.97
N ILE A 271 2.88 -11.43 -2.07
CA ILE A 271 1.52 -10.98 -2.43
C ILE A 271 1.51 -9.68 -3.23
N ILE A 272 2.53 -8.83 -3.06
CA ILE A 272 2.68 -7.57 -3.79
C ILE A 272 2.72 -7.80 -5.32
N PHE A 273 3.37 -8.88 -5.77
CA PHE A 273 3.47 -9.23 -7.19
C PHE A 273 2.13 -9.72 -7.74
N ALA A 274 1.38 -10.48 -6.94
CA ALA A 274 0.03 -10.91 -7.29
C ALA A 274 -0.91 -9.70 -7.44
N LEU A 275 -0.88 -8.76 -6.49
CA LEU A 275 -1.66 -7.53 -6.57
C LEU A 275 -1.31 -6.71 -7.82
N ALA A 276 -0.01 -6.57 -8.10
CA ALA A 276 0.47 -5.84 -9.26
C ALA A 276 -0.01 -6.45 -10.58
N LYS A 277 0.19 -7.76 -10.77
CA LYS A 277 -0.13 -8.45 -12.02
C LYS A 277 -1.63 -8.59 -12.26
N GLU A 278 -2.40 -8.92 -11.22
CA GLU A 278 -3.81 -9.29 -11.35
C GLU A 278 -4.75 -8.07 -11.38
N LEU A 279 -4.38 -6.98 -10.71
CA LEU A 279 -5.23 -5.80 -10.60
C LEU A 279 -4.70 -4.60 -11.37
N GLY A 280 -3.38 -4.49 -11.58
CA GLY A 280 -2.77 -3.34 -12.25
C GLY A 280 -3.00 -2.01 -11.53
N ILE A 281 -3.43 -2.05 -10.27
CA ILE A 281 -3.68 -0.85 -9.45
C ILE A 281 -2.35 -0.36 -8.90
N PRO A 282 -2.05 0.95 -9.00
CA PRO A 282 -0.87 1.56 -8.41
C PRO A 282 -0.65 1.19 -6.95
N ILE A 283 0.56 0.80 -6.60
CA ILE A 283 0.98 0.66 -5.22
C ILE A 283 1.62 2.00 -4.84
N ARG A 284 0.94 2.76 -3.98
CA ARG A 284 1.39 4.10 -3.59
C ARG A 284 2.42 4.02 -2.47
N PHE A 285 2.18 3.14 -1.50
CA PHE A 285 2.95 3.06 -0.27
C PHE A 285 3.12 1.64 0.23
N ILE A 286 4.24 1.42 0.94
CA ILE A 286 4.52 0.21 1.71
C ILE A 286 4.79 0.56 3.18
N GLY A 287 4.22 -0.22 4.08
CA GLY A 287 4.38 -0.12 5.52
C GLY A 287 5.27 -1.23 6.06
N ILE A 288 6.40 -0.85 6.66
CA ILE A 288 7.46 -1.75 7.12
C ILE A 288 7.75 -1.62 8.63
N GLY A 289 6.73 -1.24 9.41
CA GLY A 289 6.83 -1.09 10.86
C GLY A 289 5.76 -0.16 11.45
N GLU A 290 5.91 0.18 12.72
CA GLU A 290 4.92 0.97 13.48
C GLU A 290 5.26 2.46 13.58
N GLN A 291 6.52 2.86 13.38
CA GLN A 291 6.96 4.24 13.52
C GLN A 291 6.41 5.13 12.39
N ALA A 292 6.38 6.45 12.63
CA ALA A 292 5.89 7.41 11.65
C ALA A 292 6.62 7.30 10.30
N ASP A 293 7.95 7.15 10.34
CA ASP A 293 8.83 7.03 9.17
C ASP A 293 8.80 5.63 8.51
N ASP A 294 8.03 4.68 9.04
CA ASP A 294 7.94 3.32 8.48
C ASP A 294 6.87 3.20 7.38
N LEU A 295 6.31 4.33 6.93
CA LEU A 295 5.55 4.41 5.68
C LEU A 295 6.46 4.96 4.59
N GLN A 296 6.72 4.16 3.56
CA GLN A 296 7.56 4.57 2.43
C GLN A 296 6.72 4.66 1.16
N VAL A 297 7.05 5.63 0.30
CA VAL A 297 6.57 5.64 -1.08
C VAL A 297 7.10 4.38 -1.75
N PHE A 298 6.24 3.65 -2.43
CA PHE A 298 6.67 2.45 -3.12
C PHE A 298 7.61 2.82 -4.27
N ASN A 299 8.70 2.06 -4.39
CA ASN A 299 9.64 2.12 -5.49
C ASN A 299 10.00 0.68 -5.84
N SER A 300 9.69 0.27 -7.06
CA SER A 300 9.87 -1.10 -7.54
C SER A 300 11.35 -1.50 -7.54
N LYS A 301 12.25 -0.60 -7.92
CA LYS A 301 13.70 -0.87 -7.98
C LYS A 301 14.28 -1.05 -6.58
N ASP A 302 13.99 -0.15 -5.66
CA ASP A 302 14.45 -0.24 -4.27
C ASP A 302 13.87 -1.49 -3.59
N PHE A 303 12.62 -1.84 -3.90
CA PHE A 303 11.97 -3.04 -3.38
C PHE A 303 12.66 -4.32 -3.87
N ILE A 304 12.92 -4.44 -5.18
CA ILE A 304 13.66 -5.59 -5.74
C ILE A 304 15.09 -5.61 -5.19
N GLN A 305 15.81 -4.49 -5.20
CA GLN A 305 17.17 -4.45 -4.67
C GLN A 305 17.20 -4.91 -3.21
N ALA A 306 16.28 -4.43 -2.37
CA ALA A 306 16.21 -4.81 -0.96
C ALA A 306 15.86 -6.29 -0.74
N LEU A 307 15.15 -6.95 -1.67
CA LEU A 307 14.87 -8.39 -1.61
C LEU A 307 16.12 -9.25 -1.86
N PHE A 308 17.05 -8.77 -2.70
CA PHE A 308 18.23 -9.54 -3.09
C PHE A 308 19.48 -9.16 -2.28
N GLU A 309 19.61 -7.89 -1.86
CA GLU A 309 20.79 -7.42 -1.13
C GLU A 309 20.89 -8.03 0.28
N THR A 310 22.04 -8.61 0.61
CA THR A 310 22.28 -9.24 1.92
C THR A 310 22.48 -8.19 3.00
N THR A 311 21.71 -8.28 4.09
CA THR A 311 22.05 -7.56 5.32
C THR A 311 23.37 -8.13 5.82
N ALA A 312 24.44 -7.35 5.66
CA ALA A 312 25.73 -7.60 6.29
C ALA A 312 25.60 -7.66 7.82
#